data_AF-A0A956GIJ2-F1
#
_entry.id   AF-A0A956GIJ2-F1
#
_cell.length_a   1.000
_cell.length_b   1.000
_cell.length_c   1.000
_cell.angle_alpha   90.00
_cell.angle_beta   90.00
_cell.angle_gamma   90.00
#
_symmetry.space_group_name_H-M   'P 1'
#
loop_
_entity.id
_entity.type
_entity.pdbx_description
1 polymer ?
#
loop_
_entity_poly.entity_id
_entity_poly.type
_entity_poly.pdbx_seq_one_letter_code
_entity_poly.pdbx_strand_id
1 'polypeptide(L)' 'MILQKTARAKDLADRLEAFMEEEIYPNEERFYRESEDGGPWQVQPVIEELKPKAKAAGRRPRRPAPPTPD' A
#
# COMPACT_ATOMS: atom_id res chain seq x y z
N MET A 1 -14.95 18.61 -17.76
CA MET A 1 -15.42 17.49 -16.92
C MET A 1 -14.61 17.50 -15.63
N ILE A 2 -15.24 17.47 -14.46
CA ILE A 2 -14.55 17.35 -13.16
C ILE A 2 -14.80 15.94 -12.63
N LEU A 3 -13.74 15.18 -12.38
CA LEU A 3 -13.79 13.85 -11.78
C LEU A 3 -14.04 13.98 -10.28
N GLN A 4 -15.28 13.74 -9.84
CA GLN A 4 -15.62 13.70 -8.41
C GLN A 4 -15.38 12.30 -7.83
N LYS A 5 -14.66 12.22 -6.70
CA LYS A 5 -14.41 10.94 -6.00
C LYS A 5 -15.69 10.50 -5.27
N THR A 6 -16.02 9.21 -5.34
CA THR A 6 -17.09 8.63 -4.50
C THR A 6 -16.66 8.63 -3.03
N ALA A 7 -17.62 8.57 -2.09
CA ALA A 7 -17.32 8.52 -0.65
C ALA A 7 -16.36 7.37 -0.29
N ARG A 8 -16.55 6.21 -0.92
CA ARG A 8 -15.64 5.05 -0.79
C ARG A 8 -14.24 5.36 -1.30
N ALA A 9 -14.11 6.04 -2.44
CA ALA A 9 -12.82 6.40 -2.99
C ALA A 9 -12.10 7.43 -2.10
N LYS A 10 -12.84 8.34 -1.47
CA LYS A 10 -12.29 9.28 -0.50
C LYS A 10 -11.76 8.55 0.74
N ASP A 11 -12.57 7.68 1.36
CA ASP A 11 -12.16 6.91 2.53
C ASP A 11 -10.92 6.03 2.27
N LEU A 12 -10.83 5.41 1.08
CA LEU A 12 -9.65 4.65 0.70
C LEU A 12 -8.42 5.56 0.55
N ALA A 13 -8.58 6.76 -0.01
CA ALA A 13 -7.49 7.72 -0.18
C ALA A 13 -6.99 8.27 1.16
N ASP A 14 -7.90 8.67 2.05
CA ASP A 14 -7.56 9.17 3.39
C ASP A 14 -6.80 8.09 4.18
N ARG A 15 -7.27 6.84 4.12
CA ARG A 15 -6.53 5.73 4.68
C ARG A 15 -5.17 5.63 3.99
N LEU A 16 -5.10 5.57 2.66
CA LEU A 16 -3.83 5.47 1.90
C LEU A 16 -2.79 6.47 2.39
N GLU A 17 -3.15 7.74 2.41
CA GLU A 17 -2.29 8.84 2.83
C GLU A 17 -1.73 8.63 4.25
N ALA A 18 -2.57 8.29 5.23
CA ALA A 18 -2.12 8.04 6.60
C ALA A 18 -1.03 6.95 6.71
N PHE A 19 -1.12 5.87 5.93
CA PHE A 19 -0.07 4.83 5.96
C PHE A 19 1.17 5.19 5.17
N MET A 20 1.02 6.01 4.13
CA MET A 20 2.19 6.55 3.45
C MET A 20 3.01 7.38 4.44
N GLU A 21 2.35 8.27 5.20
CA GLU A 21 2.96 9.12 6.23
C GLU A 21 3.55 8.32 7.40
N GLU A 22 2.82 7.35 7.94
CA GLU A 22 3.25 6.60 9.13
C GLU A 22 4.31 5.53 8.84
N GLU A 23 4.23 4.88 7.67
CA GLU A 23 4.93 3.62 7.44
C GLU A 23 5.81 3.62 6.17
N ILE A 24 5.46 4.35 5.11
CA ILE A 24 6.24 4.32 3.85
C ILE A 24 7.31 5.40 3.83
N TYR A 25 6.93 6.68 3.92
CA TYR A 25 7.87 7.80 3.82
C TYR A 25 9.01 7.75 4.85
N PRO A 26 8.78 7.37 6.12
CA PRO A 26 9.86 7.24 7.09
C PRO A 26 10.88 6.13 6.75
N ASN A 27 10.49 5.17 5.91
CA ASN A 27 11.30 4.01 5.54
C ASN A 27 11.93 4.12 4.15
N GLU A 28 11.75 5.24 3.43
CA GLU A 28 12.30 5.41 2.07
C GLU A 28 13.82 5.32 2.04
N GLU A 29 14.52 6.05 2.93
CA GLU A 29 15.99 6.00 3.00
C GLU A 29 16.50 4.58 3.27
N ARG A 30 15.84 3.86 4.19
CA ARG A 30 16.15 2.46 4.50
C ARG A 30 15.94 1.57 3.29
N PHE A 31 14.83 1.74 2.57
CA PHE A 31 14.54 0.97 1.37
C PHE A 31 15.62 1.17 0.29
N TYR A 32 16.08 2.40 0.07
CA TYR A 32 17.15 2.68 -0.90
C TYR A 32 18.46 2.00 -0.50
N ARG A 33 18.89 2.16 0.75
CA ARG A 33 20.11 1.50 1.26
C ARG A 33 20.04 -0.03 1.14
N GLU A 34 18.93 -0.64 1.56
CA GLU A 34 18.73 -2.09 1.46
C GLU A 34 18.72 -2.57 0.00
N SER A 35 18.28 -1.72 -0.93
CA SER A 35 18.29 -2.03 -2.37
C SER A 35 19.70 -1.98 -2.95
N GLU A 36 20.54 -1.05 -2.49
CA GLU A 36 21.95 -0.98 -2.88
C GLU A 36 22.75 -2.18 -2.32
N ASP A 37 22.48 -2.57 -1.07
CA ASP A 37 23.17 -3.66 -0.38
C ASP A 37 22.77 -5.05 -0.89
N GLY A 38 21.47 -5.26 -1.18
CA GLY A 38 20.93 -6.57 -1.54
C GLY A 38 21.18 -7.01 -2.99
N GLY A 39 21.51 -6.06 -3.88
CA GLY A 39 21.67 -6.32 -5.30
C GLY A 39 20.36 -6.56 -6.06
N PRO A 40 20.42 -6.82 -7.37
CA PRO A 40 19.23 -6.93 -8.20
C PRO A 40 18.37 -8.14 -7.79
N TRP A 41 17.05 -7.97 -7.82
CA TRP A 41 16.03 -9.00 -7.55
C TRP A 41 15.88 -9.45 -6.09
N GLN A 42 16.61 -8.84 -5.15
CA GLN A 42 16.36 -9.04 -3.72
C GLN A 42 15.12 -8.30 -3.25
N VAL A 43 14.43 -8.89 -2.27
CA VAL A 43 13.34 -8.21 -1.57
C VAL A 43 13.93 -7.54 -0.34
N GLN A 44 13.72 -6.23 -0.23
CA GLN A 44 14.23 -5.44 0.87
C GLN A 44 13.58 -5.91 2.19
N PRO A 45 14.36 -6.16 3.26
CA PRO A 45 13.82 -6.52 4.56
C PRO A 45 12.68 -5.63 5.04
N VAL A 46 12.79 -4.31 4.81
CA VAL A 46 11.74 -3.34 5.17
C VAL A 46 10.41 -3.63 4.46
N ILE A 47 10.44 -4.17 3.24
CA ILE A 47 9.22 -4.50 2.49
C ILE A 47 8.52 -5.74 3.08
N GLU A 48 9.28 -6.73 3.55
CA GLU A 48 8.70 -7.88 4.26
C GLU A 48 8.08 -7.47 5.60
N GLU A 49 8.66 -6.51 6.30
CA GLU A 49 8.12 -5.95 7.55
C GLU A 49 6.82 -5.14 7.33
N LEU A 50 6.74 -4.39 6.22
CA LEU A 50 5.61 -3.49 5.94
C LEU A 50 4.37 -4.20 5.35
N LYS A 51 4.57 -5.28 4.59
CA LYS A 51 3.47 -6.10 4.01
C LYS A 51 2.40 -6.53 5.03
N PRO A 52 2.72 -7.12 6.20
CA PRO A 52 1.72 -7.52 7.17
C PRO A 52 0.97 -6.33 7.78
N LYS A 53 1.65 -5.19 7.99
CA LYS A 53 1.02 -3.95 8.47
C LYS A 53 0.00 -3.41 7.46
N ALA A 54 0.37 -3.39 6.19
CA ALA A 54 -0.55 -3.00 5.11
C ALA A 54 -1.78 -3.91 5.03
N LYS A 55 -1.59 -5.22 5.27
CA LYS A 55 -2.68 -6.21 5.30
C LYS A 55 -3.62 -5.97 6.48
N ALA A 56 -3.08 -5.70 7.67
CA ALA A 56 -3.86 -5.37 8.87
C ALA A 56 -4.66 -4.08 8.71
N ALA A 57 -4.11 -3.08 8.02
CA ALA A 57 -4.79 -1.81 7.73
C ALA A 57 -5.88 -1.91 6.64
N GLY A 58 -6.17 -3.10 6.10
CA GLY A 58 -7.25 -3.31 5.13
C GLY A 58 -7.02 -2.67 3.77
N ARG A 59 -5.75 -2.49 3.36
CA ARG A 59 -5.33 -1.77 2.13
C ARG A 59 -5.27 -2.62 0.87
N ARG A 60 -5.56 -3.93 0.97
CA ARG A 60 -5.67 -4.77 -0.22
C ARG A 60 -6.98 -4.40 -0.94
N PRO A 61 -6.97 -4.12 -2.26
CA PRO A 61 -8.21 -4.03 -3.00
C PRO A 61 -8.93 -5.37 -2.83
N ARG A 62 -10.09 -5.35 -2.15
CA ARG A 62 -10.98 -6.50 -2.10
C ARG A 62 -11.37 -6.75 -3.55
N ARG A 63 -10.91 -7.87 -4.13
CA ARG A 63 -11.39 -8.34 -5.43
C ARG A 63 -12.92 -8.26 -5.37
N PRO A 64 -13.59 -7.55 -6.28
CA PRO A 64 -15.06 -7.52 -6.27
C PRO A 64 -15.53 -8.98 -6.31
N ALA A 65 -16.55 -9.30 -5.49
CA ALA A 65 -17.18 -10.60 -5.60
C ALA A 65 -17.62 -10.78 -7.07
N PRO A 66 -17.41 -11.94 -7.69
CA PRO A 66 -17.98 -12.20 -9.00
C PRO A 66 -19.50 -11.94 -8.92
N PRO A 67 -20.13 -11.42 -9.99
CA PRO A 67 -21.57 -11.27 -10.01
C PRO A 67 -22.21 -12.63 -9.71
N THR A 68 -23.15 -12.67 -8.77
CA THR A 68 -23.99 -13.85 -8.55
C THR A 68 -24.77 -14.08 -9.84
N PRO A 69 -24.70 -15.27 -10.47
CA PRO A 69 -25.62 -15.59 -11.56
C PRO A 69 -27.06 -15.64 -11.00
N ASP A 70 -28.02 -15.14 -11.80
CA ASP A 70 -29.46 -15.19 -11.49
C ASP A 70 -29.94 -16.60 -11.10
#